data_AF-A0AAE2D0D9-F1
#
_entry.id   AF-A0AAE2D0D9-F1
#
_cell.length_a   1.000
_cell.length_b   1.000
_cell.length_c   1.000
_cell.angle_alpha   90.00
_cell.angle_beta   90.00
_cell.angle_gamma   90.00
#
_symmetry.space_group_name_H-M   'P 1'
#
loop_
_entity.id
_entity.type
_entity.pdbx_description
1 polymer ?
#
loop_
_entity_poly.entity_id
_entity_poly.type
_entity_poly.pdbx_seq_one_letter_code
_entity_poly.pdbx_strand_id
1 'polypeptide(L)'
;MNRRSASKVPSKPTRLFTQKDEIDLLNSLLNSAGNPISGGDFSKAQISDKIRRLKQKYHKQARSKSSIKTPHDRKAYELARKIWGPKKTRIPSPPPLDDAKKEGSESRINWSNFPFLMKQVSRAFSGSNEVYKQGLEGLGEDVLKGFDEKWMELENEEAALEDRRAQLFHNQLKSIVEASGINL
;
A
#
# COMPACT_ATOMS: atom_id res chain seq x y z
N MET A 1 -29.98 -49.93 -34.20
CA MET A 1 -29.05 -49.56 -33.11
C MET A 1 -29.33 -48.12 -32.68
N ASN A 2 -29.87 -47.94 -31.48
CA ASN A 2 -30.31 -46.66 -30.90
C ASN A 2 -29.18 -45.63 -30.78
N ARG A 3 -29.36 -44.43 -31.35
CA ARG A 3 -28.65 -43.23 -30.89
C ARG A 3 -29.57 -42.44 -29.99
N ARG A 4 -29.34 -42.52 -28.68
CA ARG A 4 -30.03 -41.72 -27.66
C ARG A 4 -29.75 -40.24 -27.93
N SER A 5 -30.79 -39.48 -28.24
CA SER A 5 -30.77 -38.02 -28.24
C SER A 5 -30.49 -37.55 -26.80
N ALA A 6 -29.29 -37.06 -26.54
CA ALA A 6 -28.98 -36.40 -25.28
C ALA A 6 -29.72 -35.06 -25.24
N SER A 7 -30.78 -35.00 -24.43
CA SER A 7 -31.48 -33.79 -24.02
C SER A 7 -30.46 -32.74 -23.56
N LYS A 8 -30.35 -31.65 -24.32
CA LYS A 8 -29.59 -30.46 -23.91
C LYS A 8 -30.39 -29.78 -22.80
N VAL A 9 -30.05 -30.09 -21.55
CA VAL A 9 -30.63 -29.44 -20.37
C VAL A 9 -30.59 -27.92 -20.57
N PRO A 10 -31.70 -27.18 -20.39
CA PRO A 10 -31.71 -25.74 -20.57
C PRO A 10 -30.75 -25.12 -19.55
N SER A 11 -29.67 -24.53 -20.07
CA SER A 11 -28.74 -23.71 -19.30
C SER A 11 -29.55 -22.67 -18.53
N LYS A 12 -29.39 -22.63 -17.20
CA LYS A 12 -29.99 -21.58 -16.36
C LYS A 12 -29.69 -20.21 -16.98
N PRO A 13 -30.66 -19.30 -17.05
CA PRO A 13 -30.44 -17.97 -17.60
C PRO A 13 -29.31 -17.30 -16.82
N THR A 14 -28.27 -16.87 -17.52
CA THR A 14 -27.16 -16.15 -16.90
C THR A 14 -27.69 -14.80 -16.46
N ARG A 15 -27.96 -14.66 -15.16
CA ARG A 15 -28.25 -13.38 -14.52
C ARG A 15 -27.12 -12.41 -14.85
N LEU A 16 -27.44 -11.18 -15.22
CA LEU A 16 -26.45 -10.14 -15.50
C LEU A 16 -26.00 -9.45 -14.20
N PHE A 17 -24.72 -9.07 -14.13
CA PHE A 17 -24.21 -8.25 -13.03
C PHE A 17 -24.90 -6.89 -13.02
N THR A 18 -25.57 -6.58 -11.91
CA THR A 18 -26.11 -5.25 -11.64
C THR A 18 -25.05 -4.34 -11.04
N GLN A 19 -25.36 -3.04 -10.98
CA GLN A 19 -24.54 -2.06 -10.28
C GLN A 19 -24.31 -2.42 -8.80
N LYS A 20 -25.32 -3.00 -8.15
CA LYS A 20 -25.24 -3.46 -6.75
C LYS A 20 -24.29 -4.64 -6.62
N ASP A 21 -24.41 -5.63 -7.50
CA ASP A 21 -23.53 -6.80 -7.51
C ASP A 21 -22.05 -6.41 -7.70
N GLU A 22 -21.76 -5.39 -8.51
CA GLU A 22 -20.40 -4.87 -8.68
C GLU A 22 -19.82 -4.28 -7.40
N ILE A 23 -20.61 -3.50 -6.66
CA ILE A 23 -20.17 -2.88 -5.41
C ILE A 23 -19.99 -3.93 -4.32
N ASP A 24 -20.92 -4.89 -4.22
CA ASP A 24 -20.86 -5.97 -3.24
C ASP A 24 -19.66 -6.89 -3.52
N LEU A 25 -19.37 -7.18 -4.79
CA LEU A 25 -18.18 -7.92 -5.19
C LEU A 25 -16.88 -7.20 -4.81
N LEU A 26 -16.79 -5.88 -5.03
CA LEU A 26 -15.62 -5.09 -4.64
C LEU A 26 -15.45 -5.01 -3.11
N ASN A 27 -16.54 -4.87 -2.36
CA ASN A 27 -16.50 -4.88 -0.89
C ASN A 27 -16.08 -6.25 -0.36
N SER A 28 -16.60 -7.34 -0.91
CA SER A 28 -16.19 -8.71 -0.56
C SER A 28 -14.70 -8.90 -0.81
N LEU A 29 -14.19 -8.43 -1.96
CA LEU A 29 -12.76 -8.51 -2.29
C LEU A 29 -11.87 -7.63 -1.38
N LEU A 30 -12.38 -6.51 -0.87
CA LEU A 30 -11.65 -5.63 0.04
C LEU A 30 -11.55 -6.20 1.45
N ASN A 31 -12.61 -6.87 1.94
CA ASN A 31 -12.72 -7.35 3.31
C ASN A 31 -12.30 -8.81 3.50
N SER A 32 -12.29 -9.61 2.43
CA SER A 32 -11.87 -11.02 2.45
C SER A 32 -10.45 -11.16 1.92
N ALA A 33 -9.58 -11.78 2.71
CA ALA A 33 -8.20 -12.12 2.34
C ALA A 33 -8.13 -13.26 1.29
N GLY A 34 -8.75 -13.05 0.12
CA GLY A 34 -8.54 -13.87 -1.07
C GLY A 34 -9.66 -14.83 -1.47
N ASN A 35 -10.81 -14.86 -0.78
CA ASN A 35 -11.94 -15.68 -1.23
C ASN A 35 -13.21 -14.83 -1.43
N PRO A 36 -13.60 -14.53 -2.69
CA PRO A 36 -14.81 -13.77 -2.99
C PRO A 36 -16.02 -14.65 -2.71
N ILE A 37 -16.56 -14.58 -1.49
CA ILE A 37 -17.83 -15.21 -1.14
C ILE A 37 -18.87 -14.10 -1.02
N SER A 38 -19.78 -14.09 -1.99
CA SER A 38 -21.24 -14.15 -1.80
C SER A 38 -21.96 -13.47 -2.95
N GLY A 39 -22.75 -14.27 -3.66
CA GLY A 39 -23.74 -13.77 -4.60
C GLY A 39 -24.36 -14.91 -5.41
N GLY A 40 -24.74 -16.01 -4.74
CA GLY A 40 -25.70 -17.10 -5.08
C GLY A 40 -25.88 -17.65 -6.51
N ASP A 41 -25.60 -16.90 -7.57
CA ASP A 41 -26.08 -17.15 -8.93
C ASP A 41 -24.95 -17.10 -9.98
N PHE A 42 -23.73 -16.72 -9.59
CA PHE A 42 -22.60 -16.59 -10.50
C PHE A 42 -21.57 -17.71 -10.30
N SER A 43 -21.18 -18.33 -11.41
CA SER A 43 -20.05 -19.27 -11.46
C SER A 43 -18.73 -18.57 -11.09
N LYS A 44 -17.79 -19.33 -10.52
CA LYS A 44 -16.41 -18.88 -10.26
C LYS A 44 -15.77 -18.22 -11.49
N ALA A 45 -16.03 -18.75 -12.68
CA ALA A 45 -15.53 -18.18 -13.94
C ALA A 45 -16.12 -16.79 -14.21
N GLN A 46 -17.43 -16.61 -13.99
CA GLN A 46 -18.11 -15.32 -14.18
C GLN A 46 -17.63 -14.27 -13.19
N ILE A 47 -17.39 -14.67 -11.93
CA ILE A 47 -16.83 -13.82 -10.89
C ILE A 47 -15.41 -13.40 -11.26
N SER A 48 -14.55 -14.35 -11.64
CA SER A 48 -13.17 -14.08 -12.05
C SER A 48 -13.10 -13.13 -13.26
N ASP A 49 -13.92 -13.38 -14.28
CA ASP A 49 -14.02 -12.50 -15.44
C ASP A 49 -14.52 -11.09 -15.08
N LYS A 50 -15.47 -10.99 -14.15
CA LYS A 50 -15.97 -9.70 -13.69
C LYS A 50 -14.89 -8.93 -12.93
N ILE A 51 -14.16 -9.59 -12.03
CA ILE A 51 -13.02 -9.01 -11.30
C ILE A 51 -11.98 -8.50 -12.30
N ARG A 52 -11.62 -9.32 -13.30
CA ARG A 52 -10.68 -8.93 -14.36
C ARG A 52 -11.13 -7.66 -15.10
N ARG A 53 -12.41 -7.58 -15.50
CA ARG A 53 -12.97 -6.41 -16.18
C ARG A 53 -13.01 -5.17 -15.28
N LEU A 54 -13.37 -5.33 -14.00
CA LEU A 54 -13.35 -4.24 -13.01
C LEU A 54 -11.94 -3.69 -12.79
N LYS A 55 -10.93 -4.56 -12.70
CA LYS A 55 -9.52 -4.17 -12.61
C LYS A 55 -9.06 -3.38 -13.84
N GLN A 56 -9.41 -3.84 -15.05
CA GLN A 56 -9.11 -3.12 -16.29
C GLN A 56 -9.80 -1.74 -16.33
N LYS A 57 -11.08 -1.67 -15.93
CA LYS A 57 -11.84 -0.42 -15.83
C LYS A 57 -11.17 0.56 -14.87
N TYR A 58 -10.74 0.09 -13.70
CA TYR A 58 -10.00 0.88 -12.72
C TYR A 58 -8.71 1.47 -13.32
N HIS A 59 -7.85 0.66 -13.95
CA HIS A 59 -6.60 1.18 -14.53
C HIS A 59 -6.83 2.22 -15.63
N LYS A 60 -7.89 2.05 -16.44
CA LYS A 60 -8.28 3.05 -17.43
C LYS A 60 -8.72 4.35 -16.76
N GLN A 61 -9.58 4.27 -15.74
CA GLN A 61 -10.05 5.42 -14.97
C GLN A 61 -8.94 6.11 -14.17
N ALA A 62 -7.95 5.36 -13.69
CA ALA A 62 -6.80 5.89 -12.95
C ALA A 62 -5.88 6.72 -13.87
N ARG A 63 -5.73 6.34 -15.14
CA ARG A 63 -4.98 7.10 -16.15
C ARG A 63 -5.73 8.36 -16.60
N SER A 64 -7.04 8.25 -16.80
CA SER A 64 -7.87 9.37 -17.23
C SER A 64 -9.20 9.30 -16.48
N LYS A 65 -9.38 10.20 -15.50
CA LYS A 65 -10.61 10.28 -14.67
C LYS A 65 -11.86 10.66 -15.47
N SER A 66 -11.71 10.95 -16.77
CA SER A 66 -12.78 11.27 -17.74
C SER A 66 -13.87 10.20 -17.86
N SER A 67 -13.56 8.94 -17.50
CA SER A 67 -14.51 7.83 -17.56
C SER A 67 -15.33 7.63 -16.27
N ILE A 68 -15.20 8.50 -15.27
CA ILE A 68 -16.00 8.49 -14.04
C ILE A 68 -17.14 9.49 -14.21
N LYS A 69 -18.28 9.05 -14.76
CA LYS A 69 -19.40 9.93 -15.10
C LYS A 69 -20.55 9.82 -14.12
N THR A 70 -20.76 8.64 -13.53
CA THR A 70 -21.89 8.38 -12.65
C THR A 70 -21.48 8.29 -11.18
N PRO A 71 -22.41 8.51 -10.23
CA PRO A 71 -22.16 8.26 -8.80
C PRO A 71 -21.73 6.81 -8.52
N HIS A 72 -22.29 5.86 -9.28
CA HIS A 72 -21.89 4.45 -9.21
C HIS A 72 -20.43 4.27 -9.65
N ASP A 73 -20.03 4.84 -10.78
CA ASP A 73 -18.65 4.76 -11.25
C ASP A 73 -17.65 5.32 -10.23
N ARG A 74 -18.02 6.41 -9.54
CA ARG A 74 -17.19 7.00 -8.48
C ARG A 74 -17.02 6.03 -7.31
N LYS A 75 -18.12 5.45 -6.83
CA LYS A 75 -18.10 4.49 -5.72
C LYS A 75 -17.30 3.23 -6.07
N ALA A 76 -17.49 2.69 -7.26
CA ALA A 76 -16.75 1.54 -7.76
C ALA A 76 -15.25 1.85 -7.90
N TYR A 77 -14.91 3.03 -8.43
CA TYR A 77 -13.52 3.48 -8.56
C TYR A 77 -12.83 3.61 -7.19
N GLU A 78 -13.49 4.17 -6.19
CA GLU A 78 -12.91 4.33 -4.85
C GLU A 78 -12.62 2.99 -4.17
N LEU A 79 -13.53 2.02 -4.29
CA LEU A 79 -13.32 0.67 -3.79
C LEU A 79 -12.18 -0.02 -4.55
N ALA A 80 -12.20 0.03 -5.88
CA ALA A 80 -11.16 -0.54 -6.72
C ALA A 80 -9.77 0.08 -6.45
N ARG A 81 -9.71 1.39 -6.16
CA ARG A 81 -8.48 2.10 -5.77
C ARG A 81 -7.91 1.59 -4.45
N LYS A 82 -8.74 1.18 -3.50
CA LYS A 82 -8.26 0.58 -2.24
C LYS A 82 -7.67 -0.82 -2.45
N ILE A 83 -8.17 -1.56 -3.45
CA ILE A 83 -7.76 -2.94 -3.75
C ILE A 83 -6.51 -2.98 -4.64
N TRP A 84 -6.51 -2.24 -5.75
CA TRP A 84 -5.46 -2.27 -6.78
C TRP A 84 -4.72 -0.95 -6.97
N GLY A 85 -5.11 0.09 -6.24
CA GLY A 85 -4.38 1.34 -6.28
C GLY A 85 -3.07 1.28 -5.52
N PRO A 86 -2.18 2.26 -5.76
CA PRO A 86 -0.98 2.38 -4.97
C PRO A 86 -1.40 2.44 -3.50
N LYS A 87 -0.90 1.50 -2.70
CA LYS A 87 -1.07 1.54 -1.25
C LYS A 87 -0.55 2.90 -0.81
N LYS A 88 -1.25 3.60 0.08
CA LYS A 88 -0.77 4.87 0.65
C LYS A 88 0.41 4.61 1.61
N THR A 89 1.48 4.00 1.14
CA THR A 89 2.78 4.61 1.39
C THR A 89 2.76 5.88 0.54
N ARG A 90 2.57 7.04 1.18
CA ARG A 90 2.64 8.34 0.48
C ARG A 90 4.07 8.49 -0.06
N ILE A 91 4.31 7.94 -1.24
CA ILE A 91 5.42 8.30 -2.12
C ILE A 91 4.72 8.97 -3.30
N PRO A 92 4.81 10.31 -3.44
CA PRO A 92 4.45 10.96 -4.68
C PRO A 92 5.30 10.34 -5.78
N SER A 93 4.67 9.82 -6.84
CA SER A 93 5.41 9.49 -8.05
C SER A 93 6.05 10.78 -8.58
N PRO A 94 7.32 10.75 -9.03
CA PRO A 94 7.95 11.92 -9.63
C PRO A 94 7.06 12.49 -10.75
N PRO A 95 6.95 13.82 -10.88
CA PRO A 95 6.31 14.42 -12.04
C PRO A 95 6.95 13.90 -13.33
N PRO A 96 6.18 13.71 -14.42
CA PRO A 96 6.76 13.50 -15.75
C PRO A 96 7.75 14.63 -16.04
N LEU A 97 8.97 14.26 -16.44
CA LEU A 97 10.00 15.19 -16.89
C LEU A 97 9.51 15.83 -18.20
N ASP A 98 8.83 16.97 -18.10
CA ASP A 98 8.69 17.90 -19.21
C ASP A 98 9.92 18.82 -19.20
N ASP A 99 10.63 18.81 -20.33
CA ASP A 99 11.80 19.65 -20.60
C ASP A 99 11.45 21.14 -20.49
N ALA A 100 11.71 21.73 -19.31
CA ALA A 100 11.68 23.17 -19.12
C ALA A 100 13.00 23.65 -18.50
N LYS A 101 13.75 24.36 -19.36
CA LYS A 101 15.05 24.98 -19.14
C LYS A 101 14.97 26.08 -18.06
N LYS A 102 15.91 26.01 -17.10
CA LYS A 102 16.58 27.08 -16.31
C LYS A 102 15.74 28.24 -15.74
N GLU A 103 15.88 28.47 -14.43
CA GLU A 103 16.67 29.59 -13.88
C GLU A 103 16.93 29.44 -12.37
N GLY A 104 18.06 29.95 -11.92
CA GLY A 104 18.65 29.69 -10.61
C GLY A 104 17.98 30.42 -9.45
N SER A 105 17.78 29.68 -8.37
CA SER A 105 17.98 30.16 -7.01
C SER A 105 18.38 28.93 -6.18
N GLU A 106 19.63 28.88 -5.73
CA GLU A 106 20.11 27.88 -4.77
C GLU A 106 19.35 28.08 -3.45
N SER A 107 18.13 27.54 -3.36
CA SER A 107 17.58 27.16 -2.07
C SER A 107 18.16 25.80 -1.73
N ARG A 108 19.48 25.75 -1.52
CA ARG A 108 20.20 24.53 -1.14
C ARG A 108 19.55 24.04 0.15
N ILE A 109 18.85 22.91 0.06
CA ILE A 109 18.12 22.35 1.20
C ILE A 109 19.09 22.24 2.38
N ASN A 110 18.70 22.83 3.51
CA ASN A 110 19.51 22.76 4.71
C ASN A 110 19.30 21.38 5.37
N TRP A 111 20.18 20.44 5.02
CA TRP A 111 20.13 19.05 5.51
C TRP A 111 20.24 18.92 7.03
N SER A 112 20.74 19.94 7.74
CA SER A 112 20.74 19.97 9.20
C SER A 112 19.34 19.99 9.81
N ASN A 113 18.31 20.37 9.05
CA ASN A 113 16.92 20.33 9.49
C ASN A 113 16.32 18.92 9.47
N PHE A 114 17.00 17.93 8.88
CA PHE A 114 16.48 16.57 8.70
C PHE A 114 17.45 15.49 9.24
N PRO A 115 17.81 15.54 10.54
CA PRO A 115 18.85 14.70 11.11
C PRO A 115 18.51 13.20 11.11
N PHE A 116 17.24 12.83 11.35
CA PHE A 116 16.81 11.43 11.45
C PHE A 116 16.77 10.79 10.06
N LEU A 117 16.27 11.53 9.07
CA LEU A 117 16.33 11.11 7.67
C LEU A 117 17.78 10.90 7.22
N MET A 118 18.66 11.88 7.47
CA MET A 118 20.05 11.82 7.03
C MET A 118 20.83 10.67 7.69
N LYS A 119 20.57 10.39 8.97
CA LYS A 119 21.14 9.24 9.68
C LYS A 119 20.84 7.93 8.95
N GLN A 120 19.59 7.71 8.53
CA GLN A 120 19.19 6.47 7.85
C GLN A 120 19.77 6.35 6.44
N VAL A 121 19.73 7.43 5.67
CA VAL A 121 20.23 7.43 4.30
C VAL A 121 21.75 7.25 4.26
N SER A 122 22.48 7.90 5.18
CA SER A 122 23.94 7.72 5.30
C SER A 122 24.33 6.28 5.65
N ARG A 123 23.50 5.57 6.41
CA ARG A 123 23.72 4.17 6.80
C ARG A 123 23.46 3.21 5.64
N ALA A 124 22.45 3.50 4.81
CA ALA A 124 22.10 2.68 3.64
C ALA A 124 23.05 2.91 2.46
N PHE A 125 23.54 4.14 2.29
CA PHE A 125 24.39 4.54 1.17
C PHE A 125 25.78 4.95 1.67
N SER A 126 26.55 3.97 2.13
CA SER A 126 27.94 4.15 2.50
C SER A 126 28.78 4.51 1.26
N GLY A 127 29.25 5.75 1.18
CA GLY A 127 30.32 6.14 0.24
C GLY A 127 29.95 7.09 -0.91
N SER A 128 28.71 7.61 -1.00
CA SER A 128 28.38 8.64 -2.01
C SER A 128 27.32 9.60 -1.48
N ASN A 129 27.77 10.61 -0.74
CA ASN A 129 26.93 11.57 -0.02
C ASN A 129 26.09 12.47 -0.96
N GLU A 130 26.46 12.58 -2.24
CA GLU A 130 25.84 13.55 -3.16
C GLU A 130 24.73 12.97 -4.04
N VAL A 131 24.80 11.69 -4.44
CA VAL A 131 23.84 11.12 -5.41
C VAL A 131 22.44 11.01 -4.80
N TYR A 132 22.34 10.53 -3.56
CA TYR A 132 21.05 10.46 -2.89
C TYR A 132 20.55 11.84 -2.46
N LYS A 133 21.43 12.80 -2.14
CA LYS A 133 21.02 14.18 -1.82
C LYS A 133 20.37 14.85 -3.02
N GLN A 134 20.92 14.69 -4.22
CA GLN A 134 20.30 15.18 -5.45
C GLN A 134 18.92 14.54 -5.67
N GLY A 135 18.79 13.24 -5.42
CA GLY A 135 17.50 12.54 -5.49
C GLY A 135 16.49 13.04 -4.45
N LEU A 136 16.95 13.32 -3.22
CA LEU A 136 16.13 13.84 -2.13
C LEU A 136 15.75 15.30 -2.35
N GLU A 137 16.64 16.11 -2.94
CA GLU A 137 16.40 17.52 -3.23
C GLU A 137 15.24 17.70 -4.21
N GLY A 138 15.11 16.79 -5.18
CA GLY A 138 13.97 16.77 -6.10
C GLY A 138 12.62 16.39 -5.45
N LEU A 139 12.58 15.93 -4.20
CA LEU A 139 11.34 15.54 -3.53
C LEU A 139 10.59 16.70 -2.87
N GLY A 140 11.25 17.83 -2.64
CA GLY A 140 10.67 18.98 -1.94
C GLY A 140 10.73 18.86 -0.41
N GLU A 141 10.77 20.03 0.25
CA GLU A 141 11.02 20.13 1.69
C GLU A 141 9.90 19.53 2.56
N ASP A 142 8.65 19.61 2.11
CA ASP A 142 7.48 19.04 2.79
C ASP A 142 7.56 17.52 2.88
N VAL A 143 8.04 16.87 1.80
CA VAL A 143 8.24 15.42 1.75
C VAL A 143 9.39 15.01 2.64
N LEU A 144 10.51 15.75 2.62
CA LEU A 144 11.67 15.48 3.47
C LEU A 144 11.32 15.61 4.95
N LYS A 145 10.57 16.65 5.33
CA LYS A 145 10.07 16.82 6.69
C LYS A 145 9.21 15.64 7.14
N GLY A 146 8.30 15.19 6.28
CA GLY A 146 7.45 14.04 6.59
C GLY A 146 8.21 12.71 6.70
N PHE A 147 9.39 12.58 6.08
CA PHE A 147 10.28 11.45 6.31
C PHE A 147 11.05 11.57 7.61
N ASP A 148 11.59 12.75 7.90
CA ASP A 148 12.35 13.00 9.12
C ASP A 148 11.50 12.75 10.38
N GLU A 149 10.26 13.27 10.41
CA GLU A 149 9.31 13.04 11.50
C GLU A 149 9.02 11.54 11.73
N LYS A 150 8.88 10.75 10.66
CA LYS A 150 8.63 9.31 10.78
C LYS A 150 9.86 8.55 11.26
N TRP A 151 11.04 8.95 10.82
CA TRP A 151 12.28 8.36 11.30
C TRP A 151 12.53 8.70 12.77
N MET A 152 12.18 9.92 13.21
CA MET A 152 12.18 10.31 14.61
C MET A 152 11.20 9.47 15.44
N GLU A 153 9.96 9.30 14.98
CA GLU A 153 8.95 8.49 15.66
C GLU A 153 9.41 7.04 15.82
N LEU A 154 9.92 6.43 14.75
CA LEU A 154 10.45 5.07 14.80
C LEU A 154 11.64 4.94 15.78
N GLU A 155 12.56 5.91 15.79
CA GLU A 155 13.70 5.89 16.71
C GLU A 155 13.25 5.99 18.18
N ASN A 156 12.22 6.77 18.48
CA ASN A 156 11.62 6.81 19.81
C ASN A 156 10.96 5.47 20.20
N GLU A 157 10.25 4.84 19.26
CA GLU A 157 9.67 3.51 19.48
C GLU A 157 10.75 2.44 19.72
N GLU A 158 11.83 2.46 18.93
CA GLU A 158 12.99 1.57 19.10
C GLU A 158 13.64 1.77 20.48
N ALA A 159 13.87 3.02 20.91
CA ALA A 159 14.42 3.33 22.23
C ALA A 159 13.52 2.84 23.37
N ALA A 160 12.20 3.00 23.26
CA ALA A 160 11.25 2.49 24.25
C ALA A 160 11.25 0.95 24.31
N LEU A 161 11.39 0.30 23.15
CA LEU A 161 11.52 -1.16 23.08
C LEU A 161 12.82 -1.64 23.72
N GLU A 162 13.93 -0.93 23.48
CA GLU A 162 15.23 -1.24 24.09
C GLU A 162 15.21 -1.07 25.61
N ASP A 163 14.58 -0.02 26.13
CA ASP A 163 14.40 0.17 27.57
C ASP A 163 13.61 -0.99 28.18
N ARG A 164 12.48 -1.37 27.56
CA ARG A 164 11.71 -2.53 28.01
C ARG A 164 12.52 -3.82 27.96
N ARG A 165 13.35 -4.02 26.94
CA ARG A 165 14.24 -5.18 26.83
C ARG A 165 15.28 -5.17 27.94
N ALA A 166 15.87 -4.03 28.25
CA ALA A 166 16.85 -3.86 29.32
C ALA A 166 16.25 -4.16 30.69
N GLN A 167 15.03 -3.68 30.96
CA GLN A 167 14.31 -3.97 32.21
C GLN A 167 14.01 -5.46 32.37
N LEU A 168 13.53 -6.12 31.31
CA LEU A 168 13.29 -7.57 31.33
C LEU A 168 14.57 -8.34 31.60
N PHE A 169 15.67 -7.96 30.95
CA PHE A 169 16.96 -8.60 31.15
C PHE A 169 17.51 -8.39 32.56
N HIS A 170 17.40 -7.17 33.09
CA HIS A 170 17.77 -6.86 34.48
C HIS A 170 16.98 -7.72 35.47
N ASN A 171 15.65 -7.80 35.31
CA ASN A 171 14.79 -8.60 36.16
C ASN A 171 15.13 -10.09 36.06
N GLN A 172 15.42 -10.59 34.86
CA GLN A 172 15.86 -11.97 34.64
C GLN A 172 17.17 -12.26 35.37
N LEU A 173 18.18 -11.39 35.23
CA LEU A 173 19.45 -11.54 35.93
C LEU A 173 19.28 -11.53 37.45
N LYS A 174 18.47 -10.60 37.96
CA LYS A 174 18.16 -10.51 39.39
C LYS A 174 17.56 -11.82 39.92
N SER A 175 16.54 -12.35 39.25
CA SER A 175 15.92 -13.63 39.64
C SER A 175 16.90 -14.81 39.61
N ILE A 176 17.81 -14.84 38.63
CA ILE A 176 18.84 -15.91 38.55
C ILE A 176 19.81 -15.81 39.73
N VAL A 177 20.26 -14.61 40.08
CA VAL A 177 21.18 -14.37 41.21
C VAL A 177 20.52 -14.78 42.53
N GLU A 178 19.28 -14.34 42.77
CA GLU A 178 18.49 -14.71 43.95
C GLU A 178 18.28 -16.23 44.03
N ALA A 179 17.93 -16.89 42.93
CA ALA A 179 17.74 -18.34 42.90
C ALA A 179 19.04 -19.14 43.07
N SER A 180 20.18 -18.58 42.67
CA SER A 180 21.49 -19.23 42.80
C SER A 180 22.10 -19.08 44.20
N GLY A 181 21.45 -18.33 45.10
CA GLY A 181 21.98 -18.05 46.45
C GLY A 181 23.27 -17.20 46.44
N ILE A 182 23.58 -16.57 45.30
CA ILE A 182 24.73 -15.67 45.16
C ILE A 182 24.27 -14.31 45.69
N ASN A 183 24.70 -13.91 46.88
CA ASN A 183 24.58 -12.51 47.30
C ASN A 183 25.67 -11.72 46.59
N LEU A 184 25.27 -10.79 45.71
CA LEU A 184 26.15 -9.73 45.19
C LEU A 184 26.28 -8.60 46.20
#